data_AF-A0A6L8KD78-F1
#
_entry.id   AF-A0A6L8KD78-F1
#
_cell.length_a   1.000
_cell.length_b   1.000
_cell.length_c   1.000
_cell.angle_alpha   90.00
_cell.angle_beta   90.00
_cell.angle_gamma   90.00
#
_symmetry.space_group_name_H-M   'P 1'
#
loop_
_entity.id
_entity.type
_entity.pdbx_description
1 polymer ?
#
loop_
_entity_poly.entity_id
_entity_poly.type
_entity_poly.pdbx_seq_one_letter_code
_entity_poly.pdbx_strand_id
1 'polypeptide(L)'
;MQKLTSELQRLYLFAGKQYDAPTIDLVNAGGMVRTLVIDFHKAADEQHWARLCDVANALQTELGLPAPAVSVSGGECYRLWLSLAQPVPETQAKQFLALLHKAYFEDEQIDFGRSRIDLPPSQNRATGLWAAFVNPSMGGALAEDLGLEMAPPDAAQAAFLDRLNSISEEEFTQAIATLRGKHDAAPAPGTTAASQPGAMPAGLLLKDATLEEIVRHLHAMGIEPTFRHVLKH
;
A
#
# COMPACT_ATOMS: atom_id res chain seq x y z
N MET A 1 -14.08 -18.56 12.57
CA MET A 1 -14.72 -17.47 13.32
C MET A 1 -13.85 -16.90 14.43
N GLN A 2 -13.60 -17.57 15.56
CA GLN A 2 -12.87 -16.95 16.70
C GLN A 2 -11.50 -16.36 16.33
N LYS A 3 -10.66 -17.10 15.58
CA LYS A 3 -9.34 -16.58 15.14
C LYS A 3 -9.47 -15.31 14.30
N LEU A 4 -10.39 -15.28 13.34
CA LEU A 4 -10.62 -14.09 12.50
C LEU A 4 -11.01 -12.89 13.35
N THR A 5 -11.97 -13.05 14.27
CA THR A 5 -12.38 -11.99 15.20
C THR A 5 -11.20 -11.46 16.02
N SER A 6 -10.34 -12.35 16.54
CA SER A 6 -9.14 -11.95 17.28
C SER A 6 -8.16 -11.14 16.44
N GLU A 7 -7.93 -11.52 15.18
CA GLU A 7 -7.05 -10.78 14.27
C GLU A 7 -7.62 -9.41 13.89
N LEU A 8 -8.93 -9.33 13.62
CA LEU A 8 -9.61 -8.05 13.36
C LEU A 8 -9.52 -7.11 14.57
N GLN A 9 -9.73 -7.65 15.77
CA GLN A 9 -9.58 -6.89 17.02
C GLN A 9 -8.15 -6.41 17.25
N ARG A 10 -7.18 -7.29 17.04
CA ARG A 10 -5.75 -6.99 17.19
C ARG A 10 -5.31 -5.86 16.26
N LEU A 11 -5.77 -5.89 15.01
CA LEU A 11 -5.29 -4.98 13.97
C LEU A 11 -6.13 -3.71 13.83
N TYR A 12 -7.45 -3.75 14.01
CA TYR A 12 -8.29 -2.66 13.53
C TYR A 12 -9.24 -2.02 14.55
N LEU A 13 -9.41 -2.63 15.72
CA LEU A 13 -10.30 -2.08 16.75
C LEU A 13 -9.51 -1.39 17.86
N PHE A 14 -10.14 -0.40 18.49
CA PHE A 14 -9.62 0.21 19.71
C PHE A 14 -9.57 -0.82 20.85
N ALA A 15 -8.59 -0.67 21.75
CA ALA A 15 -8.45 -1.54 22.91
C ALA A 15 -9.77 -1.63 23.71
N GLY A 16 -10.18 -2.86 24.05
CA GLY A 16 -11.41 -3.13 24.80
C GLY A 16 -12.71 -3.08 23.97
N LYS A 17 -12.66 -2.78 22.67
CA LYS A 17 -13.82 -2.91 21.77
C LYS A 17 -13.98 -4.35 21.27
N GLN A 18 -15.21 -4.84 21.31
CA GLN A 18 -15.57 -6.10 20.71
C GLN A 18 -16.01 -5.89 19.25
N TYR A 19 -15.69 -6.85 18.40
CA TYR A 19 -16.17 -6.85 17.02
C TYR A 19 -17.54 -7.52 16.99
N ASP A 20 -18.58 -6.68 17.03
CA ASP A 20 -19.98 -7.11 17.14
C ASP A 20 -20.77 -6.90 15.84
N ALA A 21 -20.23 -6.12 14.91
CA ALA A 21 -20.87 -5.75 13.65
C ALA A 21 -19.80 -5.54 12.56
N PRO A 22 -20.16 -5.69 11.27
CA PRO A 22 -19.21 -5.49 10.18
C PRO A 22 -18.73 -4.04 10.10
N THR A 23 -19.49 -3.06 10.56
CA THR A 23 -19.09 -1.65 10.54
C THR A 23 -18.33 -1.26 11.80
N ILE A 24 -17.16 -0.64 11.65
CA ILE A 24 -16.36 -0.08 12.76
C ILE A 24 -16.28 1.44 12.67
N ASP A 25 -16.14 2.09 13.83
CA ASP A 25 -15.76 3.51 13.90
C ASP A 25 -14.24 3.65 13.69
N LEU A 26 -13.82 4.47 12.73
CA LEU A 26 -12.41 4.83 12.50
C LEU A 26 -11.91 5.88 13.48
N VAL A 27 -12.82 6.74 13.96
CA VAL A 27 -12.55 7.79 14.96
C VAL A 27 -13.37 7.49 16.21
N ASN A 28 -12.71 7.34 17.36
CA ASN A 28 -13.42 7.13 18.62
C ASN A 28 -13.98 8.46 19.19
N ALA A 29 -14.76 8.38 20.27
CA ALA A 29 -15.34 9.55 20.93
C ALA A 29 -14.31 10.57 21.45
N GLY A 30 -13.05 10.18 21.62
CA GLY A 30 -11.94 11.04 22.01
C GLY A 30 -11.18 11.67 20.83
N GLY A 31 -11.63 11.48 19.59
CA GLY A 31 -10.94 12.01 18.40
C GLY A 31 -9.64 11.27 18.07
N MET A 32 -9.52 10.00 18.49
CA MET A 32 -8.36 9.16 18.20
C MET A 32 -8.67 8.18 17.08
N VAL A 33 -7.64 7.82 16.31
CA VAL A 33 -7.68 6.92 15.14
C VAL A 33 -6.74 5.75 15.38
N ARG A 34 -7.27 4.53 15.24
CA ARG A 34 -6.51 3.27 15.38
C ARG A 34 -6.22 2.61 14.02
N THR A 35 -7.00 2.95 13.01
CA THR A 35 -6.99 2.31 11.69
C THR A 35 -7.12 3.38 10.62
N LEU A 36 -6.24 3.34 9.64
CA LEU A 36 -6.31 4.17 8.44
C LEU A 36 -6.70 3.29 7.26
N VAL A 37 -7.55 3.82 6.40
CA VAL A 37 -8.01 3.12 5.20
C VAL A 37 -7.88 4.04 4.00
N ILE A 38 -7.31 3.52 2.92
CA ILE A 38 -7.10 4.23 1.67
C ILE A 38 -7.84 3.46 0.58
N ASP A 39 -8.79 4.12 -0.08
CA ASP A 39 -9.54 3.53 -1.18
C ASP A 39 -8.86 3.84 -2.51
N PHE A 40 -8.77 2.83 -3.37
CA PHE A 40 -8.32 2.94 -4.75
C PHE A 40 -9.48 2.55 -5.65
N HIS A 41 -10.12 3.54 -6.27
CA HIS A 41 -11.34 3.34 -7.02
C HIS A 41 -11.03 2.76 -8.40
N LYS A 42 -11.97 1.98 -8.93
CA LYS A 42 -11.83 1.36 -10.25
C LYS A 42 -11.49 2.44 -11.30
N ALA A 43 -10.35 2.23 -11.96
CA ALA A 43 -9.87 3.03 -13.07
C ALA A 43 -9.67 2.14 -14.30
N ALA A 44 -9.64 2.76 -15.49
CA ALA A 44 -9.38 2.07 -16.74
C ALA A 44 -8.05 1.30 -16.70
N ASP A 45 -7.96 0.22 -17.48
CA ASP A 45 -6.74 -0.58 -17.71
C ASP A 45 -6.04 -1.04 -16.42
N GLU A 46 -6.81 -1.40 -15.37
CA GLU A 46 -6.30 -1.90 -14.09
C GLU A 46 -5.36 -0.93 -13.33
N GLN A 47 -5.29 0.35 -13.74
CA GLN A 47 -4.35 1.32 -13.16
C GLN A 47 -4.51 1.46 -11.64
N HIS A 48 -5.73 1.31 -11.14
CA HIS A 48 -6.05 1.36 -9.72
C HIS A 48 -5.36 0.24 -8.92
N TRP A 49 -5.20 -0.95 -9.50
CA TRP A 49 -4.44 -2.04 -8.89
C TRP A 49 -2.93 -1.75 -8.86
N ALA A 50 -2.38 -1.26 -9.97
CA ALA A 50 -0.97 -0.88 -10.06
C ALA A 50 -0.63 0.22 -9.04
N ARG A 51 -1.45 1.27 -8.94
CA ARG A 51 -1.30 2.34 -7.94
C ARG A 51 -1.33 1.80 -6.52
N LEU A 52 -2.27 0.91 -6.20
CA LEU A 52 -2.33 0.29 -4.88
C LEU A 52 -1.03 -0.44 -4.55
N CYS A 53 -0.49 -1.21 -5.51
CA CYS A 53 0.77 -1.92 -5.34
C CYS A 53 1.96 -0.96 -5.12
N ASP A 54 2.04 0.10 -5.93
CA ASP A 54 3.10 1.10 -5.81
C ASP A 54 3.08 1.76 -4.43
N VAL A 55 1.90 2.12 -3.94
CA VAL A 55 1.72 2.68 -2.60
C VAL A 55 2.09 1.67 -1.53
N ALA A 56 1.58 0.44 -1.60
CA ALA A 56 1.90 -0.60 -0.62
C ALA A 56 3.40 -0.92 -0.57
N ASN A 57 4.09 -0.86 -1.71
CA ASN A 57 5.53 -1.01 -1.79
C ASN A 57 6.25 0.20 -1.17
N ALA A 58 5.89 1.42 -1.52
CA ALA A 58 6.50 2.64 -0.99
C ALA A 58 6.34 2.77 0.54
N LEU A 59 5.19 2.36 1.08
CA LEU A 59 4.97 2.30 2.54
C LEU A 59 6.05 1.44 3.23
N GLN A 60 6.44 0.31 2.63
CA GLN A 60 7.40 -0.61 3.21
C GLN A 60 8.85 -0.21 2.92
N THR A 61 9.18 0.05 1.65
CA THR A 61 10.56 0.23 1.21
C THR A 61 11.09 1.64 1.47
N GLU A 62 10.23 2.65 1.41
CA GLU A 62 10.65 4.05 1.55
C GLU A 62 10.30 4.62 2.93
N LEU A 63 9.16 4.23 3.51
CA LEU A 63 8.74 4.72 4.83
C LEU A 63 9.07 3.75 5.96
N GLY A 64 9.52 2.52 5.64
CA GLY A 64 9.90 1.52 6.65
C GLY A 64 8.71 0.99 7.47
N LEU A 65 7.48 1.09 6.96
CA LEU A 65 6.28 0.64 7.65
C LEU A 65 6.03 -0.86 7.44
N PRO A 66 5.33 -1.55 8.37
CA PRO A 66 4.86 -2.90 8.13
C PRO A 66 3.93 -3.00 6.92
N ALA A 67 3.87 -4.20 6.33
CA ALA A 67 2.99 -4.48 5.20
C ALA A 67 1.52 -4.15 5.54
N PRO A 68 0.82 -3.37 4.69
CA PRO A 68 -0.61 -3.12 4.87
C PRO A 68 -1.43 -4.36 4.47
N ALA A 69 -2.66 -4.47 4.98
CA ALA A 69 -3.61 -5.41 4.39
C ALA A 69 -4.22 -4.84 3.12
N VAL A 70 -4.56 -5.73 2.20
CA VAL A 70 -5.30 -5.39 0.97
C VAL A 70 -6.66 -6.06 1.01
N SER A 71 -7.72 -5.34 0.62
CA SER A 71 -9.05 -5.92 0.48
C SER A 71 -9.77 -5.43 -0.77
N VAL A 72 -10.69 -6.24 -1.27
CA VAL A 72 -11.77 -5.79 -2.14
C VAL A 72 -12.96 -5.30 -1.31
N SER A 73 -13.62 -4.23 -1.75
CA SER A 73 -14.76 -3.62 -1.02
C SER A 73 -16.11 -4.30 -1.27
N GLY A 74 -16.20 -5.22 -2.24
CA GLY A 74 -17.47 -5.67 -2.79
C GLY A 74 -18.18 -4.60 -3.62
N GLY A 75 -17.60 -3.43 -3.82
CA GLY A 75 -18.16 -2.32 -4.59
C GLY A 75 -17.18 -1.86 -5.65
N GLU A 76 -16.80 -0.59 -5.62
CA GLU A 76 -16.04 0.06 -6.71
C GLU A 76 -14.56 0.32 -6.36
N CYS A 77 -14.04 -0.23 -5.25
CA CYS A 77 -12.66 0.03 -4.84
C CYS A 77 -11.92 -1.18 -4.23
N TYR A 78 -10.59 -1.16 -4.39
CA TYR A 78 -9.69 -1.83 -3.45
C TYR A 78 -9.44 -0.93 -2.23
N ARG A 79 -8.97 -1.53 -1.14
CA ARG A 79 -8.57 -0.80 0.06
C ARG A 79 -7.22 -1.26 0.57
N LEU A 80 -6.39 -0.31 0.97
CA LEU A 80 -5.25 -0.53 1.86
C LEU A 80 -5.66 -0.24 3.29
N TRP A 81 -5.29 -1.13 4.20
CA TRP A 81 -5.54 -0.99 5.64
C TRP A 81 -4.22 -0.88 6.38
N LEU A 82 -4.09 0.19 7.16
CA LEU A 82 -2.94 0.41 8.02
C LEU A 82 -3.41 0.38 9.48
N SER A 83 -2.77 -0.49 10.26
CA SER A 83 -3.04 -0.67 11.68
C SER A 83 -2.03 0.15 12.50
N LEU A 84 -2.45 1.05 13.37
CA LEU A 84 -1.56 1.81 14.27
C LEU A 84 -1.46 1.14 15.64
N ALA A 85 -0.29 0.77 16.14
CA ALA A 85 -0.15 0.07 17.42
C ALA A 85 -0.77 0.86 18.59
N GLN A 86 -0.55 2.18 18.58
CA GLN A 86 -1.21 3.13 19.48
C GLN A 86 -2.14 4.04 18.69
N PRO A 87 -3.37 4.32 19.18
CA PRO A 87 -4.22 5.31 18.55
C PRO A 87 -3.56 6.69 18.52
N VAL A 88 -3.67 7.39 17.40
CA VAL A 88 -3.14 8.76 17.21
C VAL A 88 -4.29 9.77 17.09
N PRO A 89 -4.08 11.07 17.37
CA PRO A 89 -5.10 12.08 17.12
C PRO A 89 -5.56 12.11 15.66
N GLU A 90 -6.86 12.32 15.42
CA GLU A 90 -7.45 12.39 14.08
C GLU A 90 -6.76 13.43 13.19
N THR A 91 -6.32 14.54 13.77
CA THR A 91 -5.57 15.58 13.05
C THR A 91 -4.23 15.08 12.52
N GLN A 92 -3.53 14.25 13.30
CA GLN A 92 -2.26 13.65 12.91
C GLN A 92 -2.46 12.56 11.85
N ALA A 93 -3.50 11.74 12.00
CA ALA A 93 -3.93 10.75 11.01
C ALA A 93 -4.24 11.41 9.64
N LYS A 94 -5.04 12.48 9.65
CA LYS A 94 -5.36 13.26 8.44
C LYS A 94 -4.12 13.88 7.81
N GLN A 95 -3.21 14.40 8.63
CA GLN A 95 -1.94 14.94 8.12
C GLN A 95 -1.09 13.87 7.43
N PHE A 96 -0.95 12.69 8.05
CA PHE A 96 -0.22 11.58 7.45
C PHE A 96 -0.82 11.17 6.10
N LEU A 97 -2.15 10.98 6.05
CA LEU A 97 -2.83 10.63 4.80
C LEU A 97 -2.68 11.71 3.73
N ALA A 98 -2.77 12.99 4.08
CA ALA A 98 -2.59 14.09 3.13
C ALA A 98 -1.17 14.14 2.55
N LEU A 99 -0.14 13.90 3.38
CA LEU A 99 1.24 13.81 2.92
C LEU A 99 1.47 12.58 2.04
N LEU A 100 0.88 11.43 2.41
CA LEU A 100 0.99 10.21 1.63
C LEU A 100 0.32 10.35 0.25
N HIS A 101 -0.89 10.94 0.23
CA HIS A 101 -1.64 11.27 -0.97
C HIS A 101 -0.83 12.13 -1.92
N LYS A 102 -0.31 13.26 -1.44
CA LYS A 102 0.51 14.16 -2.25
C LYS A 102 1.82 13.53 -2.74
N ALA A 103 2.41 12.59 -1.99
CA ALA A 103 3.68 11.97 -2.37
C ALA A 103 3.53 10.86 -3.43
N TYR A 104 2.42 10.11 -3.43
CA TYR A 104 2.35 8.85 -4.19
C TYR A 104 1.10 8.69 -5.07
N PHE A 105 0.02 9.42 -4.82
CA PHE A 105 -1.27 9.24 -5.53
C PHE A 105 -2.12 10.51 -5.52
N GLU A 106 -1.50 11.65 -5.86
CA GLU A 106 -2.14 12.98 -5.80
C GLU A 106 -3.39 13.08 -6.69
N ASP A 107 -3.41 12.31 -7.79
CA ASP A 107 -4.54 12.28 -8.74
C ASP A 107 -5.77 11.48 -8.24
N GLU A 108 -5.64 10.76 -7.12
CA GLU A 108 -6.73 9.94 -6.57
C GLU A 108 -7.64 10.78 -5.66
N GLN A 109 -8.96 10.62 -5.77
CA GLN A 109 -9.89 11.26 -4.82
C GLN A 109 -9.98 10.46 -3.53
N ILE A 110 -9.65 11.09 -2.40
CA ILE A 110 -9.64 10.42 -1.09
C ILE A 110 -10.50 11.17 -0.10
N ASP A 111 -11.33 10.39 0.60
CA ASP A 111 -12.13 10.85 1.72
C ASP A 111 -11.33 10.77 3.03
N PHE A 112 -10.68 11.89 3.39
CA PHE A 112 -9.98 12.04 4.66
C PHE A 112 -10.95 12.21 5.86
N GLY A 113 -12.25 12.39 5.62
CA GLY A 113 -13.27 12.64 6.65
C GLY A 113 -14.03 11.39 7.09
N ARG A 114 -13.73 10.22 6.51
CA ARG A 114 -14.42 8.98 6.80
C ARG A 114 -14.33 8.60 8.28
N SER A 115 -15.48 8.52 8.94
CA SER A 115 -15.58 8.17 10.36
C SER A 115 -15.98 6.72 10.62
N ARG A 116 -16.55 6.02 9.62
CA ARG A 116 -17.01 4.63 9.71
C ARG A 116 -16.70 3.86 8.44
N ILE A 117 -16.47 2.56 8.58
CA ILE A 117 -16.24 1.67 7.44
C ILE A 117 -16.68 0.24 7.74
N ASP A 118 -17.14 -0.47 6.71
CA ASP A 118 -17.36 -1.91 6.77
C ASP A 118 -16.03 -2.66 6.67
N LEU A 119 -15.78 -3.49 7.67
CA LEU A 119 -14.61 -4.33 7.86
C LEU A 119 -14.85 -5.71 7.23
N PRO A 120 -13.99 -6.18 6.32
CA PRO A 120 -14.11 -7.51 5.73
C PRO A 120 -13.95 -8.63 6.78
N PRO A 121 -14.59 -9.79 6.57
CA PRO A 121 -15.51 -10.10 5.49
C PRO A 121 -16.92 -9.55 5.73
N SER A 122 -17.49 -8.89 4.73
CA SER A 122 -18.83 -8.28 4.81
C SER A 122 -19.48 -8.21 3.44
N GLN A 123 -20.80 -8.39 3.34
CA GLN A 123 -21.51 -8.27 2.06
C GLN A 123 -21.85 -6.80 1.77
N ASN A 124 -21.47 -6.32 0.59
CA ASN A 124 -21.88 -5.02 0.09
C ASN A 124 -23.37 -5.08 -0.30
N ARG A 125 -24.21 -4.24 0.33
CA ARG A 125 -25.66 -4.27 0.12
C ARG A 125 -26.09 -3.81 -1.27
N ALA A 126 -25.32 -2.97 -1.94
CA ALA A 126 -25.67 -2.42 -3.24
C ALA A 126 -25.43 -3.43 -4.38
N THR A 127 -24.33 -4.18 -4.31
CA THR A 127 -23.91 -5.11 -5.35
C THR A 127 -24.23 -6.57 -5.02
N GLY A 128 -24.38 -6.91 -3.74
CA GLY A 128 -24.48 -8.29 -3.27
C GLY A 128 -23.14 -9.03 -3.20
N LEU A 129 -22.03 -8.42 -3.63
CA LEU A 129 -20.70 -9.01 -3.57
C LEU A 129 -20.10 -8.91 -2.17
N TRP A 130 -19.25 -9.87 -1.81
CA TRP A 130 -18.54 -9.92 -0.55
C TRP A 130 -17.22 -9.14 -0.62
N ALA A 131 -17.05 -8.23 0.32
CA ALA A 131 -15.76 -7.66 0.66
C ALA A 131 -14.90 -8.73 1.35
N ALA A 132 -13.60 -8.77 1.02
CA ALA A 132 -12.68 -9.76 1.53
C ALA A 132 -11.25 -9.20 1.55
N PHE A 133 -10.46 -9.59 2.56
CA PHE A 133 -9.01 -9.47 2.48
C PHE A 133 -8.48 -10.41 1.41
N VAL A 134 -7.55 -9.90 0.60
CA VAL A 134 -6.97 -10.60 -0.55
C VAL A 134 -5.45 -10.58 -0.46
N ASN A 135 -4.82 -11.58 -1.07
CA ASN A 135 -3.38 -11.55 -1.26
C ASN A 135 -3.05 -10.57 -2.39
N PRO A 136 -2.02 -9.71 -2.25
CA PRO A 136 -1.58 -8.85 -3.34
C PRO A 136 -1.30 -9.61 -4.66
N SER A 137 -0.80 -10.84 -4.61
CA SER A 137 -0.59 -11.67 -5.81
C SER A 137 -1.88 -12.06 -6.55
N MET A 138 -3.06 -11.85 -5.95
CA MET A 138 -4.37 -12.14 -6.53
C MET A 138 -5.10 -10.90 -7.07
N GLY A 139 -4.60 -9.68 -6.83
CA GLY A 139 -5.34 -8.46 -7.11
C GLY A 139 -5.69 -8.23 -8.58
N GLY A 140 -4.78 -8.48 -9.52
CA GLY A 140 -5.08 -8.33 -10.96
C GLY A 140 -6.29 -9.16 -11.42
N ALA A 141 -6.53 -10.32 -10.81
CA ALA A 141 -7.66 -11.17 -11.16
C ALA A 141 -9.03 -10.64 -10.72
N LEU A 142 -9.07 -9.66 -9.80
CA LEU A 142 -10.29 -9.05 -9.27
C LEU A 142 -10.51 -7.62 -9.80
N ALA A 143 -9.71 -7.16 -10.76
CA ALA A 143 -9.75 -5.78 -11.24
C ALA A 143 -11.07 -5.41 -11.94
N GLU A 144 -11.79 -6.40 -12.45
CA GLU A 144 -13.13 -6.20 -13.02
C GLU A 144 -14.22 -6.23 -11.96
N ASP A 145 -14.30 -7.32 -11.19
CA ASP A 145 -15.25 -7.50 -10.10
C ASP A 145 -14.53 -7.39 -8.75
N LEU A 146 -14.59 -6.21 -8.14
CA LEU A 146 -13.93 -5.88 -6.87
C LEU A 146 -14.70 -6.47 -5.67
N GLY A 147 -15.01 -7.76 -5.73
CA GLY A 147 -15.77 -8.50 -4.72
C GLY A 147 -15.89 -9.99 -5.05
N LEU A 148 -16.31 -10.78 -4.06
CA LEU A 148 -16.52 -12.22 -4.21
C LEU A 148 -18.02 -12.55 -4.29
N GLU A 149 -18.40 -13.51 -5.13
CA GLU A 149 -19.80 -13.97 -5.21
C GLU A 149 -20.27 -14.73 -3.96
N MET A 150 -19.32 -15.32 -3.21
CA MET A 150 -19.59 -16.09 -2.00
C MET A 150 -18.80 -15.54 -0.82
N ALA A 151 -19.30 -15.80 0.39
CA ALA A 151 -18.62 -15.45 1.63
C ALA A 151 -17.22 -16.09 1.67
N PRO A 152 -16.15 -15.30 1.90
CA PRO A 152 -14.81 -15.86 2.00
C PRO A 152 -14.67 -16.74 3.25
N PRO A 153 -13.92 -17.85 3.20
CA PRO A 153 -13.70 -18.68 4.38
C PRO A 153 -12.96 -17.94 5.49
N ASP A 154 -13.52 -17.95 6.71
CA ASP A 154 -12.92 -17.30 7.88
C ASP A 154 -11.45 -17.67 8.12
N ALA A 155 -11.10 -18.95 7.91
CA ALA A 155 -9.75 -19.44 8.14
C ALA A 155 -8.74 -18.82 7.17
N ALA A 156 -9.14 -18.60 5.91
CA ALA A 156 -8.31 -17.95 4.91
C ALA A 156 -8.14 -16.45 5.23
N GLN A 157 -9.25 -15.78 5.60
CA GLN A 157 -9.22 -14.38 6.01
C GLN A 157 -8.30 -14.17 7.23
N ALA A 158 -8.42 -15.02 8.25
CA ALA A 158 -7.55 -14.97 9.42
C ALA A 158 -6.07 -15.19 9.05
N ALA A 159 -5.78 -16.12 8.14
CA ALA A 159 -4.40 -16.39 7.71
C ALA A 159 -3.74 -15.22 6.98
N PHE A 160 -4.51 -14.40 6.25
CA PHE A 160 -4.00 -13.17 5.65
C PHE A 160 -3.62 -12.12 6.70
N LEU A 161 -4.40 -12.02 7.78
CA LEU A 161 -4.21 -11.02 8.83
C LEU A 161 -3.13 -11.40 9.87
N ASP A 162 -2.99 -12.69 10.17
CA ASP A 162 -2.07 -13.25 11.17
C ASP A 162 -0.61 -12.83 10.96
N ARG A 163 -0.22 -12.54 9.70
CA ARG A 163 1.16 -12.14 9.34
C ARG A 163 1.39 -10.63 9.39
N LEU A 164 0.35 -9.85 9.61
CA LEU A 164 0.41 -8.40 9.57
C LEU A 164 0.71 -7.81 10.95
N ASN A 165 1.45 -6.71 10.95
CA ASN A 165 1.85 -6.00 12.16
C ASN A 165 1.25 -4.61 12.20
N SER A 166 1.09 -4.09 13.41
CA SER A 166 0.70 -2.70 13.63
C SER A 166 1.94 -1.79 13.55
N ILE A 167 1.77 -0.61 12.96
CA ILE A 167 2.77 0.45 12.87
C ILE A 167 3.06 0.99 14.27
N SER A 168 4.31 0.99 14.71
CA SER A 168 4.71 1.57 15.99
C SER A 168 4.60 3.11 15.99
N GLU A 169 4.61 3.73 17.16
CA GLU A 169 4.61 5.19 17.26
C GLU A 169 5.87 5.81 16.62
N GLU A 170 7.02 5.16 16.78
CA GLU A 170 8.29 5.56 16.18
C GLU A 170 8.25 5.45 14.65
N GLU A 171 7.79 4.31 14.12
CA GLU A 171 7.63 4.08 12.68
C GLU A 171 6.69 5.13 12.06
N PHE A 172 5.56 5.41 12.71
CA PHE A 172 4.60 6.41 12.23
C PHE A 172 5.18 7.83 12.23
N THR A 173 5.88 8.22 13.30
CA THR A 173 6.51 9.53 13.41
C THR A 173 7.63 9.70 12.38
N GLN A 174 8.45 8.66 12.19
CA GLN A 174 9.50 8.65 11.18
C GLN A 174 8.92 8.76 9.77
N ALA A 175 7.84 8.04 9.47
CA ALA A 175 7.17 8.11 8.16
C ALA A 175 6.64 9.52 7.86
N ILE A 176 6.03 10.21 8.83
CA ILE A 176 5.63 11.61 8.68
C ILE A 176 6.83 12.51 8.39
N ALA A 177 7.95 12.33 9.11
CA ALA A 177 9.17 13.12 8.90
C ALA A 177 9.75 12.91 7.49
N THR A 178 9.87 11.66 7.05
CA THR A 178 10.33 11.29 5.70
C THR A 178 9.42 11.90 4.63
N LEU A 179 8.10 11.80 4.80
CA LEU A 179 7.13 12.41 3.88
C LEU A 179 7.28 13.92 3.83
N ARG A 180 7.42 14.62 4.96
CA ARG A 180 7.64 16.08 4.96
C ARG A 180 8.92 16.46 4.22
N GLY A 181 10.01 15.72 4.42
CA GLY A 181 11.27 15.93 3.71
C GLY A 181 11.13 15.81 2.19
N LYS A 182 10.33 14.84 1.70
CA LYS A 182 10.03 14.69 0.26
C LYS A 182 9.30 15.91 -0.32
N HIS A 183 8.44 16.55 0.46
CA HIS A 183 7.70 17.74 0.02
C HIS A 183 8.54 19.02 0.05
N ASP A 184 9.45 19.14 1.02
CA ASP A 184 10.34 20.29 1.16
C ASP A 184 11.48 20.28 0.13
N ALA A 185 11.90 19.08 -0.31
CA ALA A 185 12.93 18.88 -1.33
C ALA A 185 12.48 19.17 -2.78
N ALA A 186 11.23 19.60 -3.01
CA ALA A 186 10.78 20.08 -4.31
C ALA A 186 11.49 21.42 -4.65
N PRO A 187 12.02 21.60 -5.87
CA PRO A 187 13.17 22.48 -6.08
C PRO A 187 12.82 23.96 -5.91
N ALA A 188 13.58 24.62 -5.04
CA ALA A 188 13.81 26.06 -5.15
C ALA A 188 14.52 26.34 -6.50
N PRO A 189 14.05 27.31 -7.31
CA PRO A 189 14.77 27.70 -8.52
C PRO A 189 16.09 28.38 -8.14
N GLY A 190 17.20 27.80 -8.59
CA GLY A 190 18.45 28.51 -8.85
C GLY A 190 19.26 28.97 -7.63
N THR A 191 20.25 28.17 -7.26
CA THR A 191 21.54 28.73 -6.85
C THR A 191 22.64 27.99 -7.59
N THR A 192 23.05 28.57 -8.71
CA THR A 192 24.26 28.21 -9.45
C THR A 192 25.48 28.44 -8.56
N ALA A 193 25.90 27.41 -7.84
CA ALA A 193 27.26 27.30 -7.34
C ALA A 193 28.09 26.59 -8.42
N ALA A 194 28.89 27.37 -9.14
CA ALA A 194 29.84 26.87 -10.12
C ALA A 194 30.81 25.87 -9.46
N SER A 195 30.83 24.64 -9.95
CA SER A 195 31.86 23.65 -9.66
C SER A 195 32.36 23.08 -10.98
N GLN A 196 33.69 23.08 -11.11
CA GLN A 196 34.46 22.81 -12.33
C GLN A 196 34.25 21.40 -12.90
N PRO A 197 34.49 21.20 -14.21
CA PRO A 197 34.28 19.92 -14.89
C PRO A 197 35.36 18.90 -14.52
N GLY A 198 34.96 17.86 -13.79
CA GLY A 198 35.75 16.66 -13.51
C GLY A 198 35.03 15.41 -14.00
N ALA A 199 35.55 14.85 -15.10
CA ALA A 199 35.33 13.53 -15.70
C ALA A 199 34.24 12.59 -15.14
N MET A 200 33.26 12.26 -15.99
CA MET A 200 32.38 11.09 -15.86
C MET A 200 33.18 9.77 -15.90
N PRO A 201 32.60 8.71 -15.33
CA PRO A 201 32.22 7.59 -16.20
C PRO A 201 30.71 7.38 -16.15
N ALA A 202 30.13 7.26 -17.35
CA ALA A 202 28.73 6.99 -17.57
C ALA A 202 28.37 5.61 -16.99
N GLY A 203 27.50 5.61 -15.97
CA GLY A 203 26.81 4.41 -15.53
C GLY A 203 25.86 3.96 -16.64
N LEU A 204 26.13 2.77 -17.18
CA LEU A 204 25.35 2.14 -18.24
C LEU A 204 23.90 1.94 -17.74
N LEU A 205 22.99 2.80 -18.17
CA LEU A 205 21.55 2.57 -18.03
C LEU A 205 21.20 1.35 -18.87
N LEU A 206 20.73 0.27 -18.24
CA LEU A 206 20.34 -1.01 -18.87
C LEU A 206 19.25 -0.89 -19.96
N LYS A 207 18.77 0.32 -20.23
CA LYS A 207 17.64 0.64 -21.11
C LYS A 207 18.07 0.85 -22.57
N ASP A 208 19.35 1.17 -22.79
CA ASP A 208 19.93 1.49 -24.12
C ASP A 208 21.14 0.62 -24.49
N ALA A 209 21.50 -0.37 -23.66
CA ALA A 209 22.66 -1.22 -23.90
C ALA A 209 22.34 -2.31 -24.93
N THR A 210 23.18 -2.42 -25.97
CA THR A 210 23.08 -3.52 -26.92
C THR A 210 23.45 -4.85 -26.26
N LEU A 211 22.94 -5.98 -26.78
CA LEU A 211 23.21 -7.33 -26.22
C LEU A 211 24.71 -7.59 -26.04
N GLU A 212 25.53 -7.11 -26.99
CA GLU A 212 26.99 -7.24 -26.98
C GLU A 212 27.66 -6.48 -25.83
N GLU A 213 27.10 -5.34 -25.42
CA GLU A 213 27.59 -4.55 -24.29
C GLU A 213 27.24 -5.19 -22.96
N ILE A 214 26.04 -5.78 -22.85
CA ILE A 214 25.59 -6.52 -21.67
C ILE A 214 26.49 -7.75 -21.46
N VAL A 215 26.76 -8.52 -22.52
CA VAL A 215 27.63 -9.71 -22.42
C VAL A 215 29.06 -9.33 -22.01
N ARG A 216 29.61 -8.24 -22.57
CA ARG A 216 30.94 -7.76 -22.20
C ARG A 216 31.02 -7.30 -20.75
N HIS A 217 29.98 -6.64 -20.24
CA HIS A 217 29.91 -6.21 -18.85
C HIS A 217 29.82 -7.40 -17.88
N LEU A 218 29.01 -8.42 -18.21
CA LEU A 218 28.88 -9.62 -17.39
C LEU A 218 30.18 -10.45 -17.35
N HIS A 219 30.90 -10.55 -18.47
CA HIS A 219 32.23 -11.17 -18.51
C HIS A 219 33.25 -10.43 -17.64
N ALA A 220 33.22 -9.09 -17.64
CA ALA A 220 34.09 -8.28 -16.78
C ALA A 220 33.81 -8.51 -15.29
N MET A 221 32.58 -8.92 -14.94
CA MET A 221 32.19 -9.28 -13.58
C MET A 221 32.40 -10.77 -13.23
N GLY A 222 32.95 -11.58 -14.14
CA GLY A 222 33.19 -13.00 -13.92
C GLY A 222 31.92 -13.87 -13.91
N ILE A 223 30.82 -13.36 -14.47
CA ILE A 223 29.55 -14.08 -14.59
C ILE A 223 29.48 -14.63 -16.01
N GLU A 224 29.50 -15.95 -16.19
CA GLU A 224 29.24 -16.58 -17.48
C GLU A 224 27.73 -16.58 -17.78
N PRO A 225 27.25 -15.81 -18.76
CA PRO A 225 25.83 -15.78 -19.06
C PRO A 225 25.46 -16.98 -19.93
N THR A 226 24.83 -18.01 -19.35
CA THR A 226 24.26 -19.11 -20.12
C THR A 226 22.91 -18.68 -20.72
N PHE A 227 22.93 -17.99 -21.86
CA PHE A 227 21.72 -17.71 -22.63
C PHE A 227 21.37 -18.92 -23.51
N ARG A 228 20.49 -19.81 -23.04
CA ARG A 228 19.86 -20.83 -23.91
C ARG A 228 18.74 -20.18 -24.71
N HIS A 229 19.04 -19.75 -25.93
CA HIS A 229 18.01 -19.33 -26.88
C HIS A 229 17.36 -20.58 -27.50
N VAL A 230 16.12 -20.87 -27.12
CA VAL A 230 15.31 -21.88 -27.82
C VAL A 230 14.76 -21.23 -29.08
N LEU A 231 15.44 -21.44 -30.20
CA LEU A 231 14.89 -21.13 -31.53
C LEU A 231 13.68 -22.06 -31.75
N LYS A 232 12.47 -21.49 -31.77
CA LYS A 232 11.31 -22.16 -32.37
C LYS A 232 11.44 -21.99 -33.89
N HIS A 233 11.60 -23.10 -34.60
CA HIS A 233 11.47 -23.19 -36.05
C HIS A 233 10.03 -22.87 -36.49
#